data_AF-A0AAE0MXW3-F1
#
_entry.id   AF-A0AAE0MXW3-F1
#
_cell.length_a   1.000
_cell.length_b   1.000
_cell.length_c   1.000
_cell.angle_alpha   90.00
_cell.angle_beta   90.00
_cell.angle_gamma   90.00
#
_symmetry.space_group_name_H-M   'P 1'
#
loop_
_entity.id
_entity.type
_entity.pdbx_description
1 polymer ?
#
loop_
_entity_poly.entity_id
_entity_poly.type
_entity_poly.pdbx_seq_one_letter_code
_entity_poly.pdbx_strand_id
1 'polypeptide(L)' 'KISAEAVECMQDCVSEFMSFISRAKCQESDRKTITSDHILTAMSNLGFEHYTAVLKMYLDKYRAS' A
#
# COMPACT_ATOMS: atom_id res chain seq x y z
N LYS A 1 -26.66 -8.34 4.11
CA LYS A 1 -25.95 -9.61 3.80
C LYS A 1 -25.15 -9.34 2.53
N ILE A 2 -23.84 -9.57 2.54
CA ILE A 2 -22.97 -9.40 1.36
C ILE A 2 -22.93 -10.76 0.64
N SER A 3 -22.95 -10.76 -0.70
CA SER A 3 -22.88 -12.02 -1.47
C SER A 3 -21.46 -12.61 -1.46
N ALA A 4 -21.34 -13.91 -1.71
CA ALA A 4 -20.02 -14.56 -1.76
C ALA A 4 -19.17 -13.98 -2.90
N GLU A 5 -19.79 -13.70 -4.04
CA GLU A 5 -19.16 -13.12 -5.23
C GLU A 5 -18.62 -11.71 -4.94
N ALA A 6 -19.35 -10.91 -4.16
CA ALA A 6 -18.89 -9.58 -3.76
C ALA A 6 -17.68 -9.65 -2.82
N VAL A 7 -17.60 -10.66 -1.95
CA VAL A 7 -16.43 -10.87 -1.07
C VAL A 7 -15.21 -11.29 -1.90
N GLU A 8 -15.37 -12.23 -2.83
CA GLU A 8 -14.30 -12.70 -3.72
C GLU A 8 -13.76 -11.56 -4.59
N CYS A 9 -14.66 -10.79 -5.22
CA CYS A 9 -14.29 -9.61 -6.00
C CYS A 9 -13.46 -8.59 -5.17
N MET A 10 -13.85 -8.34 -3.92
CA MET A 10 -13.08 -7.44 -3.04
C MET A 10 -11.69 -7.99 -2.68
N GLN A 11 -11.55 -9.32 -2.55
CA GLN A 11 -10.25 -9.96 -2.29
C GLN A 11 -9.31 -9.82 -3.51
N ASP A 12 -9.84 -10.01 -4.72
CA ASP A 12 -9.09 -9.80 -5.95
C ASP A 12 -8.67 -8.34 -6.10
N CYS A 13 -9.59 -7.40 -5.86
CA CYS A 13 -9.30 -5.97 -5.89
C CYS A 13 -8.21 -5.58 -4.88
N VAL A 14 -8.23 -6.12 -3.66
CA VAL A 14 -7.19 -5.87 -2.66
C VAL A 14 -5.84 -6.42 -3.10
N SER A 15 -5.82 -7.62 -3.67
CA SER A 15 -4.59 -8.24 -4.16
C SER A 15 -3.97 -7.45 -5.32
N GLU A 16 -4.81 -6.95 -6.22
CA GLU A 16 -4.40 -6.07 -7.31
C GLU A 16 -3.91 -4.72 -6.79
N PHE A 17 -4.61 -4.14 -5.81
CA PHE A 17 -4.20 -2.89 -5.17
C PHE A 17 -2.78 -3.00 -4.56
N MET A 18 -2.50 -4.08 -3.81
CA MET A 18 -1.17 -4.32 -3.26
C MET A 18 -0.10 -4.44 -4.35
N SER A 19 -0.43 -5.11 -5.45
CA SER A 19 0.46 -5.24 -6.62
C SER A 19 0.67 -3.92 -7.36
N PHE A 20 -0.36 -3.09 -7.44
CA PHE A 20 -0.30 -1.75 -8.03
C PHE A 20 0.63 -0.83 -7.25
N ILE A 21 0.44 -0.71 -5.93
CA ILE A 21 1.32 0.11 -5.07
C ILE A 21 2.78 -0.35 -5.16
N SER A 22 3.00 -1.68 -5.13
CA SER A 22 4.35 -2.25 -5.25
C SER A 22 5.01 -1.94 -6.60
N ARG A 23 4.25 -1.94 -7.70
CA ARG A 23 4.74 -1.61 -9.05
C ARG A 23 5.02 -0.11 -9.22
N ALA A 24 4.19 0.78 -8.67
CA ALA A 24 4.39 2.22 -8.76
C ALA A 24 5.77 2.65 -8.23
N LYS A 25 6.22 2.07 -7.11
CA LYS A 25 7.58 2.25 -6.60
C LYS A 25 8.66 1.79 -7.59
N CYS A 26 8.47 0.66 -8.25
CA CYS A 26 9.49 0.04 -9.09
C CYS A 26 9.73 0.84 -10.37
N GLN A 27 8.73 1.58 -10.84
CA GLN A 27 8.90 2.49 -11.96
C GLN A 27 9.75 3.72 -11.61
N GLU A 28 9.75 4.16 -10.34
CA GLU A 28 10.54 5.32 -9.89
C GLU A 28 11.96 4.96 -9.45
N SER A 29 12.28 3.68 -9.18
CA SER A 29 13.62 3.28 -8.72
C SER A 29 14.00 1.84 -9.03
N ASP A 30 15.20 1.65 -9.60
CA ASP A 30 15.85 0.35 -9.90
C ASP A 30 16.26 -0.48 -8.66
N ARG A 31 15.85 -0.06 -7.46
CA ARG A 31 16.18 -0.76 -6.22
C ARG A 31 15.39 -2.06 -6.08
N LYS A 32 16.07 -3.19 -5.90
CA LYS A 32 15.45 -4.51 -5.66
C LYS A 32 14.80 -4.65 -4.28
N THR A 33 15.17 -3.81 -3.31
CA THR A 33 14.61 -3.82 -1.96
C THR A 33 13.58 -2.71 -1.79
N ILE A 34 12.36 -3.09 -1.42
CA ILE A 34 11.28 -2.17 -1.07
C ILE A 34 11.33 -1.94 0.44
N THR A 35 11.20 -0.68 0.86
CA THR A 35 11.19 -0.28 2.28
C THR A 35 9.86 0.39 2.58
N SER A 36 9.52 0.54 3.87
CA SER A 36 8.31 1.22 4.30
C SER A 36 8.20 2.64 3.76
N ASP A 37 9.32 3.36 3.71
CA ASP A 37 9.36 4.74 3.22
C ASP A 37 9.06 4.80 1.71
N HIS A 38 9.52 3.81 0.93
CA HIS A 38 9.17 3.73 -0.49
C HIS A 38 7.65 3.51 -0.69
N ILE A 39 7.00 2.72 0.17
CA ILE A 39 5.54 2.52 0.11
C ILE A 39 4.80 3.82 0.44
N LEU A 40 5.25 4.56 1.47
CA LEU A 40 4.66 5.84 1.84
C LEU A 40 4.77 6.88 0.71
N THR A 41 5.92 6.95 0.04
CA THR A 41 6.11 7.84 -1.12
C THR A 41 5.21 7.44 -2.28
N ALA A 42 5.16 6.15 -2.65
CA ALA A 42 4.31 5.67 -3.75
C ALA A 42 2.82 5.98 -3.48
N MET A 43 2.34 5.72 -2.26
CA MET A 43 0.98 6.05 -1.85
C MET A 43 0.70 7.56 -1.93
N SER A 44 1.65 8.41 -1.54
CA SER A 44 1.51 9.86 -1.65
C SER A 44 1.45 10.32 -3.12
N ASN A 45 2.32 9.78 -3.99
CA ASN A 45 2.35 10.15 -5.41
C ASN A 45 1.06 9.73 -6.14
N LEU A 46 0.38 8.70 -5.64
CA LEU A 46 -0.88 8.20 -6.17
C LEU A 46 -2.13 8.90 -5.61
N GLY A 47 -1.97 9.88 -4.70
CA GLY A 47 -3.10 10.61 -4.11
C GLY A 47 -3.80 9.88 -2.96
N PHE A 48 -3.09 8.99 -2.24
CA PHE A 48 -3.60 8.27 -1.06
C PHE A 48 -3.15 8.92 0.27
N GLU A 49 -3.09 10.25 0.34
CA GLU A 49 -2.51 11.00 1.47
C GLU A 49 -3.14 10.64 2.83
N HIS A 50 -4.46 10.44 2.86
CA HIS A 50 -5.18 10.02 4.07
C HIS A 50 -4.68 8.68 4.63
N TYR A 51 -4.31 7.75 3.75
CA TYR A 51 -3.73 6.47 4.16
C TYR A 51 -2.29 6.64 4.64
N THR A 52 -1.50 7.52 4.01
CA THR A 52 -0.11 7.75 4.42
C THR A 52 0.00 8.28 5.85
N ALA A 53 -0.92 9.13 6.29
CA ALA A 53 -0.94 9.66 7.66
C ALA A 53 -1.11 8.53 8.69
N VAL A 54 -2.07 7.63 8.45
CA VAL A 54 -2.31 6.47 9.31
C VAL A 54 -1.11 5.52 9.28
N LEU A 55 -0.57 5.21 8.10
CA LEU A 55 0.57 4.32 7.95
C LEU A 55 1.85 4.83 8.65
N LYS A 56 2.10 6.14 8.63
CA LYS A 56 3.21 6.77 9.38
C LYS A 56 3.07 6.52 10.88
N MET A 57 1.89 6.73 11.45
CA MET A 57 1.64 6.46 12.87
C MET A 57 1.89 4.98 13.23
N TYR A 58 1.49 4.04 12.36
CA TYR A 58 1.77 2.62 12.58
C TYR A 58 3.26 2.30 12.50
N LEU A 59 3.96 2.88 11.54
CA LEU A 59 5.39 2.69 11.35
C LEU A 59 6.20 3.23 12.54
N ASP A 60 5.83 4.39 13.06
CA ASP A 60 6.46 4.99 14.23
C ASP A 60 6.29 4.11 15.47
N LYS A 61 5.07 3.58 15.70
CA LYS A 61 4.80 2.62 16.78
C LYS A 61 5.63 1.34 16.64
N TYR A 62 5.70 0.80 15.42
CA TYR A 62 6.47 -0.41 15.13
C TYR A 62 7.98 -0.19 15.37
N ARG A 63 8.52 0.96 14.99
CA ARG A 63 9.94 1.32 15.20
C ARG A 63 10.29 1.61 16.67
N ALA A 64 9.32 2.05 17.46
CA ALA A 64 9.49 2.30 18.89
C ALA A 64 9.33 1.05 19.78
N SER A 65 8.93 -0.08 19.16
CA SER A 65 8.84 -1.40 19.81
C SER A 65 10.14 -2.17 19.63
#